data_AF-A0A192H480-F1
#
_entry.id   AF-A0A192H480-F1
#
_cell.length_a   1.000
_cell.length_b   1.000
_cell.length_c   1.000
_cell.angle_alpha   90.00
_cell.angle_beta   90.00
_cell.angle_gamma   90.00
#
_symmetry.space_group_name_H-M   'P 1'
#
loop_
_entity.id
_entity.type
_entity.pdbx_description
1 polymer ?
#
loop_
_entity_poly.entity_id
_entity_poly.type
_entity_poly.pdbx_seq_one_letter_code
_entity_poly.pdbx_strand_id
1 'polypeptide(L)'
;MANKLIRSNRNPIKPDKQAEISDFSNSNKGIKTPQNQVASVTFDTNLKINNHIRNKLQAMAVLGYSDNQKAAIEVALSVYIESLTSDERKELEFQIDSLEKRDVRVKSK
;
A
#
# COMPACT_ATOMS: atom_id res chain seq x y z
N MET A 1 50.94 -27.14 -49.57
CA MET A 1 50.59 -25.84 -48.95
C MET A 1 49.68 -26.10 -47.77
N ALA A 2 50.11 -25.83 -46.54
CA ALA A 2 49.31 -26.09 -45.34
C ALA A 2 48.87 -24.75 -44.73
N ASN A 3 47.56 -24.49 -44.70
CA ASN A 3 46.99 -23.29 -44.10
C ASN A 3 47.06 -23.39 -42.57
N LYS A 4 47.84 -22.52 -41.93
CA LYS A 4 47.83 -22.36 -40.47
C LYS A 4 46.55 -21.62 -40.05
N LEU A 5 45.71 -22.30 -39.27
CA LEU A 5 44.53 -21.70 -38.63
C LEU A 5 44.99 -20.62 -37.63
N ILE A 6 44.49 -19.40 -37.82
CA ILE A 6 44.68 -18.29 -36.88
C ILE A 6 43.83 -18.61 -35.63
N ARG A 7 44.49 -19.06 -34.56
CA ARG A 7 43.86 -19.26 -33.26
C ARG A 7 43.60 -17.87 -32.67
N SER A 8 42.34 -17.53 -32.44
CA SER A 8 41.95 -16.25 -31.86
C SER A 8 42.46 -16.17 -30.41
N ASN A 9 43.39 -15.25 -30.14
CA ASN A 9 43.82 -14.87 -28.79
C ASN A 9 42.72 -14.06 -28.07
N ARG A 10 41.52 -14.61 -27.95
CA ARG A 10 40.45 -14.01 -27.12
C ARG A 10 40.64 -14.53 -25.71
N ASN A 11 41.18 -13.68 -24.84
CA ASN A 11 41.17 -13.96 -23.41
C ASN A 11 39.71 -14.14 -22.96
N PRO A 12 39.40 -15.18 -22.17
CA PRO A 12 38.04 -15.40 -21.69
C PRO A 12 37.62 -14.22 -20.83
N ILE A 13 36.62 -13.46 -21.30
CA ILE A 13 36.01 -12.35 -20.55
C ILE A 13 35.25 -12.98 -19.38
N LYS A 14 35.77 -12.78 -18.16
CA LYS A 14 35.07 -13.14 -16.93
C LYS A 14 34.55 -11.86 -16.26
N PRO A 15 33.38 -11.91 -15.63
CA PRO A 15 32.84 -10.77 -14.91
C PRO A 15 33.74 -10.42 -13.71
N ASP A 16 33.95 -9.13 -13.48
CA ASP A 16 34.80 -8.62 -12.38
C ASP A 16 34.22 -8.93 -10.99
N LYS A 17 32.90 -9.16 -10.90
CA LYS A 17 32.20 -9.50 -9.65
C LYS A 17 31.20 -10.60 -9.89
N GLN A 18 31.18 -11.58 -8.99
CA GLN A 18 30.22 -12.67 -8.96
C GLN A 18 29.47 -12.58 -7.64
N ALA A 19 28.17 -12.91 -7.66
CA ALA A 19 27.38 -12.93 -6.43
C ALA A 19 27.91 -14.05 -5.53
N GLU A 20 28.39 -13.68 -4.35
CA GLU A 20 28.82 -14.64 -3.33
C GLU A 20 27.68 -14.94 -2.36
N ILE A 21 27.73 -16.09 -1.69
CA ILE A 21 26.72 -16.49 -0.69
C ILE A 21 26.61 -15.45 0.43
N SER A 22 27.68 -14.70 0.70
CA SER A 22 27.76 -13.59 1.67
C SER A 22 26.98 -12.34 1.27
N ASP A 23 26.67 -12.15 -0.02
CA ASP A 23 25.78 -11.07 -0.45
C ASP A 23 24.33 -11.34 -0.03
N PHE A 24 23.97 -12.62 0.12
CA PHE A 24 22.65 -13.04 0.59
C PHE A 24 22.58 -13.21 2.12
N SER A 25 23.72 -13.32 2.81
CA SER A 25 23.76 -13.49 4.26
C SER A 25 23.68 -12.17 5.04
N ASN A 26 23.82 -11.02 4.36
CA ASN A 26 23.71 -9.71 4.97
C ASN A 26 22.30 -9.11 4.78
N SER A 27 21.27 -9.75 5.34
CA SER A 27 19.94 -9.12 5.46
C SER A 27 19.95 -7.91 6.42
N ASN A 28 21.06 -7.69 7.15
CA ASN A 28 21.18 -6.67 8.20
C ASN A 28 22.19 -5.54 7.88
N LYS A 29 22.64 -5.38 6.63
CA LYS A 29 23.36 -4.16 6.23
C LYS A 29 22.38 -3.01 6.07
N GLY A 30 22.08 -2.37 7.20
CA GLY A 30 21.38 -1.10 7.25
C GLY A 30 19.88 -1.21 7.05
N ILE A 31 19.18 -1.87 7.99
CA ILE A 31 17.87 -1.34 8.37
C ILE A 31 18.17 0.05 8.93
N LYS A 32 18.23 1.06 8.06
CA LYS A 32 17.98 2.43 8.49
C LYS A 32 16.61 2.31 9.13
N THR A 33 16.54 2.32 10.47
CA THR A 33 15.28 2.38 11.20
C THR A 33 14.51 3.49 10.50
N PRO A 34 13.42 3.18 9.78
CA PRO A 34 12.75 4.20 9.00
C PRO A 34 12.33 5.26 10.00
N GLN A 35 12.97 6.43 9.92
CA GLN A 35 12.65 7.61 10.72
C GLN A 35 11.14 7.73 10.71
N ASN A 36 10.48 7.59 11.87
CA ASN A 36 9.03 7.75 12.09
C ASN A 36 8.23 7.84 10.78
N GLN A 37 8.08 6.72 10.07
CA GLN A 37 7.25 6.73 8.87
C GLN A 37 5.81 6.93 9.34
N VAL A 38 5.27 8.11 9.07
CA VAL A 38 3.86 8.43 9.36
C VAL A 38 3.00 7.41 8.62
N ALA A 39 2.37 6.51 9.38
CA ALA A 39 1.62 5.39 8.81
C ALA A 39 0.32 5.87 8.12
N SER A 40 -0.33 6.88 8.68
CA SER A 40 -1.54 7.48 8.13
C SER A 40 -1.62 8.97 8.46
N VAL A 41 -2.38 9.72 7.68
CA VAL A 41 -2.63 11.15 7.87
C VAL A 41 -4.14 11.39 7.89
N THR A 42 -4.61 12.21 8.83
CA THR A 42 -6.03 12.57 8.94
C THR A 42 -6.23 14.01 8.48
N PHE A 43 -7.20 14.23 7.59
CA PHE A 43 -7.59 15.56 7.14
C PHE A 43 -9.06 15.55 6.70
N ASP A 44 -9.71 16.70 6.77
CA ASP A 44 -11.10 16.83 6.35
C ASP A 44 -11.23 16.72 4.82
N THR A 45 -12.24 15.98 4.38
CA THR A 45 -12.56 15.78 2.97
C THR A 45 -14.05 16.00 2.72
N ASN A 46 -14.37 16.46 1.52
CA ASN A 46 -15.75 16.67 1.10
C ASN A 46 -16.21 15.52 0.19
N LEU A 47 -17.34 14.90 0.52
CA LEU A 47 -17.98 13.87 -0.31
C LEU A 47 -19.24 14.45 -0.95
N LYS A 48 -19.34 14.37 -2.29
CA LYS A 48 -20.57 14.73 -3.01
C LYS A 48 -21.54 13.55 -2.99
N ILE A 49 -22.67 13.73 -2.32
CA ILE A 49 -23.74 12.72 -2.21
C ILE A 49 -25.09 13.30 -2.63
N ASN A 50 -26.02 12.43 -3.01
CA ASN A 50 -27.40 12.86 -3.29
C ASN A 50 -28.19 13.11 -1.98
N ASN A 51 -29.32 13.80 -2.13
CA ASN A 51 -30.24 14.11 -1.04
C ASN A 51 -30.78 12.85 -0.33
N HIS A 52 -31.05 11.77 -1.05
CA HIS A 52 -31.57 10.54 -0.45
C HIS A 52 -30.59 9.91 0.54
N ILE A 53 -29.30 9.88 0.21
CA ILE A 53 -28.25 9.36 1.10
C ILE A 53 -28.13 10.29 2.32
N ARG A 54 -28.09 11.61 2.10
CA ARG A 54 -28.07 12.59 3.20
C ARG A 54 -29.24 12.39 4.17
N ASN A 55 -30.45 12.19 3.65
CA ASN A 55 -31.65 11.98 4.46
C ASN A 55 -31.58 10.68 5.26
N LYS A 56 -31.03 9.60 4.69
CA LYS A 56 -30.80 8.33 5.40
C LYS A 56 -29.83 8.51 6.56
N LEU A 57 -28.70 9.17 6.34
CA LEU A 57 -27.70 9.44 7.38
C LEU A 57 -28.26 10.33 8.49
N GLN A 58 -29.08 11.32 8.13
CA GLN A 58 -29.76 12.16 9.10
C GLN A 58 -30.79 11.36 9.91
N ALA A 59 -31.57 10.49 9.28
CA ALA A 59 -32.50 9.61 9.97
C ALA A 59 -31.78 8.67 10.96
N MET A 60 -30.63 8.11 10.56
CA MET A 60 -29.81 7.28 11.45
C MET A 60 -29.38 8.03 12.71
N ALA A 61 -28.91 9.27 12.55
CA ALA A 61 -28.54 10.11 13.70
C ALA A 61 -29.76 10.46 14.58
N VAL A 62 -30.90 10.81 13.96
CA VAL A 62 -32.14 11.13 14.69
C VAL A 62 -32.66 9.94 15.50
N LEU A 63 -32.52 8.72 14.97
CA LEU A 63 -32.92 7.49 15.65
C LEU A 63 -31.96 7.06 16.77
N GLY A 64 -30.85 7.79 16.97
CA GLY A 64 -29.88 7.50 18.01
C GLY A 64 -28.90 6.37 17.67
N TYR A 65 -28.84 5.95 16.40
CA TYR A 65 -27.82 4.97 15.97
C TYR A 65 -26.42 5.60 15.87
N SER A 66 -26.33 6.92 15.83
CA SER A 66 -25.07 7.66 15.81
C SER A 66 -25.25 9.10 16.29
N ASP A 67 -24.16 9.73 16.75
CA ASP A 67 -24.21 11.10 17.29
C ASP A 67 -24.44 12.17 16.21
N ASN A 68 -23.99 11.91 14.98
CA ASN A 68 -24.12 12.82 13.84
C ASN A 68 -24.03 12.05 12.50
N GLN A 69 -24.16 12.76 11.38
CA GLN A 69 -24.13 12.16 10.04
C GLN A 69 -22.76 11.56 9.67
N LYS A 70 -21.64 12.09 10.19
CA LYS A 70 -20.31 11.50 9.98
C LYS A 70 -20.20 10.17 10.71
N ALA A 71 -20.57 10.13 11.98
CA ALA A 71 -20.62 8.90 12.76
C ALA A 71 -21.60 7.88 12.16
N ALA A 72 -22.71 8.33 11.57
CA ALA A 72 -23.65 7.45 10.87
C ALA A 72 -22.99 6.71 9.69
N ILE A 73 -22.14 7.41 8.93
CA ILE A 73 -21.37 6.82 7.83
C ILE A 73 -20.38 5.80 8.37
N GLU A 74 -19.64 6.14 9.44
CA GLU A 74 -18.67 5.23 10.07
C GLU A 74 -19.35 3.93 10.51
N VAL A 75 -20.49 4.03 11.22
CA VAL A 75 -21.29 2.87 11.63
C VAL A 75 -21.76 2.05 10.42
N ALA A 76 -22.28 2.71 9.38
CA ALA A 76 -22.75 2.01 8.18
C ALA A 76 -21.61 1.27 7.45
N LEU A 77 -20.43 1.87 7.38
CA LEU A 77 -19.23 1.25 6.80
C LEU A 77 -18.75 0.07 7.64
N SER A 78 -18.72 0.20 8.98
CA SER A 78 -18.34 -0.88 9.89
C SER A 78 -19.26 -2.09 9.71
N VAL A 79 -20.59 -1.88 9.71
CA VAL A 79 -21.58 -2.95 9.49
C VAL A 79 -21.38 -3.62 8.12
N TYR A 80 -21.10 -2.84 7.08
CA TYR A 80 -20.82 -3.40 5.76
C TYR A 80 -19.55 -4.26 5.76
N ILE A 81 -18.45 -3.78 6.34
CA ILE A 81 -17.18 -4.51 6.43
C ILE A 81 -17.35 -5.79 7.27
N GLU A 82 -18.15 -5.71 8.33
CA GLU A 82 -18.50 -6.87 9.17
C GLU A 82 -19.25 -7.95 8.39
N SER A 83 -20.08 -7.55 7.42
CA SER A 83 -20.83 -8.47 6.56
C SER A 83 -20.01 -9.17 5.48
N LEU A 84 -18.79 -8.71 5.19
CA LEU A 84 -17.92 -9.30 4.16
C LEU A 84 -17.31 -10.64 4.62
N THR A 85 -17.03 -11.51 3.65
CA THR A 85 -16.25 -12.73 3.89
C THR A 85 -14.80 -12.40 4.27
N SER A 86 -14.08 -13.38 4.83
CA SER A 86 -12.68 -13.18 5.21
C SER A 86 -11.78 -12.77 4.03
N ASP A 87 -12.05 -13.28 2.83
CA ASP A 87 -11.21 -13.00 1.66
C ASP A 87 -11.52 -11.61 1.09
N GLU A 88 -12.81 -11.24 0.98
CA GLU A 88 -13.23 -9.90 0.58
C GLU A 88 -12.72 -8.83 1.57
N ARG A 89 -12.74 -9.12 2.87
CA ARG A 89 -12.23 -8.21 3.89
C ARG A 89 -10.73 -7.96 3.71
N LYS A 90 -9.93 -9.00 3.44
CA LYS A 90 -8.49 -8.86 3.19
C LYS A 90 -8.22 -8.04 1.94
N GLU A 91 -8.99 -8.25 0.87
CA GLU A 91 -8.86 -7.46 -0.35
C GLU A 91 -9.18 -5.99 -0.11
N LEU A 92 -10.26 -5.71 0.61
CA LEU A 92 -10.67 -4.36 0.99
C LEU A 92 -9.60 -3.67 1.87
N GLU A 93 -9.07 -4.37 2.88
CA GLU A 93 -8.01 -3.85 3.76
C GLU A 93 -6.74 -3.51 2.97
N PHE A 94 -6.35 -4.36 2.03
CA PHE A 94 -5.21 -4.09 1.13
C PHE A 94 -5.43 -2.84 0.28
N GLN A 95 -6.64 -2.63 -0.24
CA GLN A 95 -6.96 -1.42 -1.00
C GLN A 95 -6.94 -0.17 -0.13
N ILE A 96 -7.47 -0.24 1.10
CA ILE A 96 -7.45 0.87 2.06
C ILE A 96 -6.00 1.26 2.40
N ASP A 97 -5.16 0.31 2.77
CA ASP A 97 -3.75 0.55 3.10
C ASP A 97 -2.97 1.20 1.94
N SER A 98 -3.23 0.76 0.70
CA SER A 98 -2.64 1.38 -0.49
C SER A 98 -3.04 2.85 -0.66
N LEU A 99 -4.31 3.18 -0.39
CA LEU A 99 -4.83 4.54 -0.45
C LEU A 99 -4.25 5.42 0.69
N GLU A 100 -4.16 4.90 1.91
CA GLU A 100 -3.57 5.64 3.04
C GLU A 100 -2.09 5.98 2.77
N LYS A 101 -1.31 5.02 2.26
CA LYS A 101 0.08 5.25 1.84
C LYS A 101 0.20 6.30 0.74
N ARG A 102 -0.78 6.37 -0.18
CA ARG A 102 -0.83 7.44 -1.18
C ARG A 102 -1.10 8.79 -0.53
N ASP A 103 -2.02 8.85 0.41
CA ASP A 103 -2.42 10.10 1.06
C ASP A 103 -1.29 10.66 1.94
N VAL A 104 -0.56 9.80 2.66
CA VAL A 104 0.69 10.18 3.36
C VAL A 104 1.67 10.82 2.38
N ARG A 105 1.91 10.19 1.22
CA ARG A 105 2.84 10.72 0.20
C ARG A 105 2.40 12.06 -0.40
N VAL A 106 1.10 12.29 -0.52
CA VAL A 106 0.56 13.54 -1.07
C VAL A 106 0.60 14.67 -0.03
N LYS A 107 0.31 14.37 1.23
CA LYS A 107 0.25 15.36 2.32
C LYS A 107 1.60 15.64 2.99
N SER A 108 2.56 14.74 2.86
CA SER A 108 3.93 14.92 3.36
C SER A 108 4.82 15.76 2.42
N LYS A 109 4.31 16.18 1.26
CA LYS A 109 5.00 17.11 0.32
C LYS A 109 4.68 18.55 0.67
#